data_AF-H2AX15-F1
#
_entry.id   AF-H2AX15-F1
#
_cell.length_a   1.000
_cell.length_b   1.000
_cell.length_c   1.000
_cell.angle_alpha   90.00
_cell.angle_beta   90.00
_cell.angle_gamma   90.00
#
_symmetry.space_group_name_H-M   'P 1'
#
loop_
_entity.id
_entity.type
_entity.pdbx_description
1 polymer ?
#
loop_
_entity_poly.entity_id
_entity_poly.type
_entity_poly.pdbx_seq_one_letter_code
_entity_poly.pdbx_strand_id
1 'polypeptide(L)'
;MANSVVIIALFLVAVTKFIDYTAKYHSNWLMALSLKTNSKDTREYNSKLRKQRQLIEENHSISAQDNYAKWTKNNRQLDKLKIELSELDSKIKLNSKNLHAIFHKLKLITLTLPFFVFKIWKGKEIVYYLPTNDTFPYLISGVWNNGWLHLVLTPLNYILGRQTSMSTKVGVSFGIWIWALTNVISNIESLIKFLLFTEKIEAPKVTSQK
;
A
#
# COMPACT_ATOMS: atom_id res chain seq x y z
N MET A 1 -21.02 -10.53 25.38
CA MET A 1 -20.94 -9.36 24.47
C MET A 1 -19.50 -8.97 24.12
N ALA A 2 -18.53 -8.99 25.04
CA ALA A 2 -17.12 -8.68 24.70
C ALA A 2 -16.54 -9.61 23.62
N ASN A 3 -16.78 -10.92 23.70
CA ASN A 3 -16.25 -11.89 22.73
C ASN A 3 -16.77 -11.66 21.30
N SER A 4 -18.04 -11.29 21.12
CA SER A 4 -18.59 -10.99 19.79
C SER A 4 -17.99 -9.73 19.19
N VAL A 5 -17.73 -8.70 20.00
CA VAL A 5 -17.08 -7.46 19.55
C VAL A 5 -15.63 -7.72 19.12
N VAL A 6 -14.89 -8.56 19.87
CA VAL A 6 -13.53 -8.99 19.51
C VAL A 6 -13.51 -9.75 18.18
N ILE A 7 -14.42 -10.71 18.00
CA ILE A 7 -14.52 -11.50 16.76
C ILE A 7 -14.84 -10.59 15.57
N ILE A 8 -15.77 -9.64 15.74
CA ILE A 8 -16.11 -8.67 14.69
C ILE A 8 -14.91 -7.77 14.36
N ALA A 9 -14.12 -7.33 15.35
CA ALA A 9 -12.87 -6.61 15.09
C ALA A 9 -11.86 -7.45 14.32
N LEU A 10 -11.61 -8.69 14.76
CA LEU A 10 -10.67 -9.58 14.08
C LEU A 10 -11.10 -9.81 12.64
N PHE A 11 -12.39 -10.03 12.42
CA PHE A 11 -12.96 -10.15 11.08
C PHE A 11 -12.75 -8.86 10.27
N LEU A 12 -13.04 -7.69 10.82
CA LEU A 12 -12.85 -6.41 10.13
C LEU A 12 -11.37 -6.14 9.80
N VAL A 13 -10.45 -6.41 10.71
CA VAL A 13 -9.01 -6.25 10.47
C VAL A 13 -8.53 -7.28 9.44
N ALA A 14 -9.00 -8.52 9.52
CA ALA A 14 -8.68 -9.54 8.52
C ALA A 14 -9.19 -9.16 7.13
N VAL A 15 -10.43 -8.67 7.02
CA VAL A 15 -11.03 -8.22 5.75
C VAL A 15 -10.28 -7.01 5.19
N THR A 16 -9.94 -6.01 6.02
CA THR A 16 -9.16 -4.85 5.56
C THR A 16 -7.77 -5.25 5.08
N LYS A 17 -7.07 -6.11 5.81
CA LYS A 17 -5.76 -6.63 5.40
C LYS A 17 -5.82 -7.53 4.18
N PHE A 18 -6.84 -8.38 4.09
CA PHE A 18 -7.09 -9.21 2.92
C PHE A 18 -7.33 -8.34 1.69
N ILE A 19 -8.10 -7.26 1.82
CA ILE A 19 -8.37 -6.34 0.71
C ILE A 19 -7.14 -5.48 0.38
N ASP A 20 -6.31 -5.07 1.35
CA ASP A 20 -5.04 -4.39 1.06
C ASP A 20 -4.08 -5.29 0.28
N TYR A 21 -3.93 -6.55 0.71
CA TYR A 21 -3.17 -7.56 -0.01
C TYR A 21 -3.73 -7.77 -1.42
N THR A 22 -5.04 -7.97 -1.51
CA THR A 22 -5.77 -8.18 -2.75
C THR A 22 -5.67 -6.98 -3.67
N ALA A 23 -5.74 -5.74 -3.17
CA ALA A 23 -5.62 -4.52 -3.97
C ALA A 23 -4.22 -4.38 -4.59
N LYS A 24 -3.18 -4.78 -3.85
CA LYS A 24 -1.80 -4.83 -4.36
C LYS A 24 -1.62 -5.90 -5.42
N TYR A 25 -2.26 -7.06 -5.23
CA TYR A 25 -2.29 -8.12 -6.23
C TYR A 25 -3.10 -7.71 -7.48
N HIS A 26 -4.23 -7.06 -7.27
CA HIS A 26 -5.12 -6.58 -8.32
C HIS A 26 -4.51 -5.44 -9.12
N SER A 27 -3.61 -4.62 -8.59
CA SER A 27 -2.96 -3.61 -9.44
C SER A 27 -2.06 -4.24 -10.49
N ASN A 28 -1.30 -5.27 -10.12
CA ASN A 28 -0.48 -6.01 -11.06
C ASN A 28 -1.33 -6.88 -11.99
N TRP A 29 -2.38 -7.50 -11.46
CA TRP A 29 -3.30 -8.30 -12.26
C TRP A 29 -4.14 -7.44 -13.20
N LEU A 30 -4.64 -6.27 -12.80
CA LEU A 30 -5.38 -5.33 -13.66
C LEU A 30 -4.47 -4.69 -14.70
N MET A 31 -3.19 -4.43 -14.42
CA MET A 31 -2.22 -4.05 -15.45
C MET A 31 -1.99 -5.19 -16.44
N ALA A 32 -1.77 -6.41 -15.95
CA ALA A 32 -1.61 -7.58 -16.81
C ALA A 32 -2.87 -7.86 -17.63
N LEU A 33 -4.04 -7.70 -17.01
CA LEU A 33 -5.34 -7.90 -17.63
C LEU A 33 -5.73 -6.73 -18.52
N SER A 34 -5.33 -5.47 -18.29
CA SER A 34 -5.60 -4.36 -19.23
C SER A 34 -4.72 -4.45 -20.47
N LEU A 35 -3.50 -4.97 -20.33
CA LEU A 35 -2.61 -5.29 -21.45
C LEU A 35 -3.08 -6.54 -22.21
N LYS A 36 -3.79 -7.47 -21.57
CA LYS A 36 -4.31 -8.70 -22.20
C LYS A 36 -5.78 -8.62 -22.63
N THR A 37 -6.56 -7.72 -22.04
CA THR A 37 -7.95 -7.42 -22.38
C THR A 37 -7.92 -6.58 -23.63
N ASN A 38 -7.87 -7.28 -24.76
CA ASN A 38 -8.66 -7.15 -25.99
C ASN A 38 -9.41 -5.83 -26.30
N SER A 39 -9.00 -4.68 -25.78
CA SER A 39 -9.47 -3.37 -26.21
C SER A 39 -9.00 -3.14 -27.65
N LYS A 40 -9.80 -2.44 -28.44
CA LYS A 40 -9.46 -2.14 -29.84
C LYS A 40 -8.07 -1.48 -29.90
N ASP A 41 -7.80 -0.56 -28.98
CA ASP A 41 -6.55 0.18 -28.84
C ASP A 41 -5.35 -0.75 -28.54
N THR A 42 -5.51 -1.75 -27.65
CA THR A 42 -4.42 -2.70 -27.35
C THR A 42 -4.13 -3.63 -28.53
N ARG A 43 -5.15 -4.03 -29.29
CA ARG A 43 -4.96 -4.83 -30.52
C ARG A 43 -4.27 -4.01 -31.61
N GLU A 44 -4.69 -2.76 -31.78
CA GLU A 44 -4.08 -1.83 -32.72
C GLU A 44 -2.64 -1.48 -32.33
N TYR A 45 -2.35 -1.33 -31.04
CA TYR A 45 -0.99 -1.13 -30.54
C TYR A 45 -0.09 -2.30 -30.93
N ASN A 46 -0.54 -3.53 -30.66
CA ASN A 46 0.22 -4.73 -30.98
C ASN A 46 0.39 -4.93 -32.49
N SER A 47 -0.61 -4.60 -33.31
CA SER A 47 -0.49 -4.70 -34.77
C SER A 47 0.49 -3.67 -35.34
N LYS A 48 0.45 -2.42 -34.85
CA LYS A 48 1.42 -1.37 -35.22
C LYS A 48 2.83 -1.69 -34.74
N LEU A 49 2.98 -2.28 -33.56
CA LEU A 49 4.27 -2.74 -33.04
C LEU A 49 4.88 -3.84 -33.90
N ARG A 50 4.07 -4.81 -34.35
CA ARG A 50 4.51 -5.85 -35.30
C ARG A 50 4.93 -5.23 -36.62
N LYS A 51 4.13 -4.30 -37.16
CA LYS A 51 4.44 -3.59 -38.40
C LYS A 51 5.72 -2.77 -38.30
N GLN A 52 5.97 -2.12 -37.16
CA GLN A 52 7.20 -1.40 -36.88
C GLN A 52 8.41 -2.34 -36.92
N ARG A 53 8.33 -3.52 -36.27
CA ARG A 53 9.42 -4.51 -36.30
C ARG A 53 9.72 -5.00 -37.71
N GLN A 54 8.68 -5.33 -38.48
CA GLN A 54 8.82 -5.72 -39.88
C GLN A 54 9.49 -4.63 -40.72
N LEU A 55 9.08 -3.37 -40.57
CA LEU A 55 9.70 -2.25 -41.29
C LEU A 55 11.16 -1.99 -40.86
N ILE A 56 11.51 -2.23 -39.60
CA ILE A 56 12.91 -2.14 -39.12
C ILE A 56 13.75 -3.23 -39.78
N GLU A 57 13.27 -4.47 -39.78
CA GLU A 57 13.96 -5.60 -40.43
C GLU A 57 14.12 -5.36 -41.94
N GLU A 58 13.07 -4.89 -42.61
CA GLU A 58 13.14 -4.51 -44.02
C GLU A 58 14.15 -3.39 -44.26
N ASN A 59 14.16 -2.35 -43.42
CA ASN A 59 15.07 -1.22 -43.60
C ASN A 59 16.54 -1.61 -43.32
N HIS A 60 16.78 -2.56 -42.42
CA HIS A 60 18.12 -3.11 -42.17
C HIS A 60 18.61 -4.01 -43.31
N SER A 61 17.70 -4.63 -44.07
CA SER A 61 18.04 -5.46 -45.24
C SER A 61 18.42 -4.67 -46.50
N ILE A 62 18.27 -3.34 -46.47
CA ILE A 62 18.46 -2.45 -47.62
C ILE A 62 19.71 -1.58 -47.41
N SER A 63 20.59 -1.51 -48.41
CA SER A 63 21.70 -0.55 -48.44
C SER A 63 21.18 0.89 -48.53
N ALA A 64 21.53 1.72 -47.54
CA ALA A 64 21.09 3.11 -47.47
C ALA A 64 21.68 3.99 -48.59
N GLN A 65 22.84 3.61 -49.14
CA GLN A 65 23.50 4.35 -50.21
C GLN A 65 22.87 4.05 -51.57
N ASP A 66 22.66 2.77 -51.88
CA ASP A 66 22.14 2.34 -53.19
C ASP A 66 20.63 2.58 -53.33
N ASN A 67 19.89 2.45 -52.22
CA ASN A 67 18.44 2.54 -52.20
C ASN A 67 17.96 3.70 -51.30
N TYR A 68 18.66 4.83 -51.35
CA TYR A 68 18.41 6.00 -50.48
C TYR A 68 16.94 6.44 -50.45
N ALA A 69 16.26 6.46 -51.60
CA ALA A 69 14.85 6.85 -51.69
C ALA A 69 13.93 5.90 -50.90
N LYS A 70 14.17 4.58 -51.00
CA LYS A 70 13.39 3.56 -50.29
C LYS A 70 13.71 3.59 -48.79
N TRP A 71 14.98 3.70 -48.43
CA TRP A 71 15.44 3.80 -47.04
C TRP A 71 14.83 5.02 -46.33
N THR A 72 14.86 6.19 -46.98
CA THR A 72 14.28 7.42 -46.43
C THR A 72 12.77 7.33 -46.27
N LYS A 73 12.08 6.69 -47.23
CA LYS A 73 10.62 6.46 -47.15
C LYS A 73 10.26 5.55 -45.98
N ASN A 74 11.03 4.48 -45.77
CA ASN A 74 10.85 3.56 -44.64
C ASN A 74 11.08 4.27 -43.30
N ASN A 75 12.12 5.09 -43.17
CA ASN A 75 12.35 5.88 -41.96
C ASN A 75 11.20 6.85 -41.66
N ARG A 76 10.68 7.57 -42.66
CA ARG A 76 9.51 8.44 -42.46
C ARG A 76 8.28 7.66 -41.98
N GLN A 77 8.08 6.44 -42.48
CA GLN A 77 7.00 5.56 -42.00
C GLN A 77 7.24 5.07 -40.57
N LEU A 78 8.49 4.74 -40.21
CA LEU A 78 8.88 4.36 -38.86
C LEU A 78 8.66 5.51 -37.86
N ASP A 79 9.00 6.74 -38.23
CA ASP A 79 8.77 7.91 -37.38
C ASP A 79 7.29 8.17 -37.16
N LYS A 80 6.46 8.05 -38.22
CA LYS A 80 5.00 8.11 -38.09
C LYS A 80 4.46 7.02 -37.16
N LEU A 81 4.92 5.78 -37.31
CA LEU A 81 4.53 4.66 -36.45
C LEU A 81 4.95 4.86 -34.99
N LYS A 82 6.12 5.45 -34.72
CA LYS A 82 6.56 5.78 -33.36
C LYS A 82 5.61 6.79 -32.69
N ILE A 83 5.20 7.83 -33.40
CA ILE A 83 4.25 8.83 -32.89
C ILE A 83 2.92 8.15 -32.56
N GLU A 84 2.36 7.38 -33.50
CA GLU A 84 1.10 6.67 -33.31
C GLU A 84 1.15 5.66 -32.14
N LEU A 85 2.27 4.95 -31.97
CA LEU A 85 2.47 4.02 -30.85
C LEU A 85 2.54 4.77 -29.51
N SER A 86 3.21 5.92 -29.46
CA SER A 86 3.29 6.73 -28.24
C SER A 86 1.93 7.29 -27.82
N GLU A 87 1.11 7.70 -28.80
CA GLU A 87 -0.26 8.15 -28.56
C GLU A 87 -1.14 7.01 -28.03
N LEU A 88 -1.08 5.82 -28.64
CA LEU A 88 -1.83 4.66 -28.16
C LEU A 88 -1.39 4.22 -26.77
N ASP A 89 -0.10 4.20 -26.48
CA ASP A 89 0.42 3.89 -25.15
C ASP A 89 -0.09 4.87 -24.10
N SER A 90 -0.11 6.17 -24.43
CA SER A 90 -0.66 7.20 -23.54
C SER A 90 -2.16 6.99 -23.24
N LYS A 91 -2.95 6.60 -24.26
CA LYS A 91 -4.38 6.28 -24.10
C LYS A 91 -4.59 5.05 -23.22
N ILE A 92 -3.82 3.99 -23.45
CA ILE A 92 -3.89 2.75 -22.65
C ILE A 92 -3.54 3.03 -21.18
N LYS A 93 -2.48 3.82 -20.95
CA LYS A 93 -2.08 4.25 -19.60
C LYS A 93 -3.14 5.11 -18.92
N LEU A 94 -3.75 6.05 -19.65
CA LEU A 94 -4.82 6.90 -19.13
C LEU A 94 -6.04 6.07 -18.73
N ASN A 95 -6.47 5.13 -19.58
CA ASN A 95 -7.60 4.25 -19.29
C ASN A 95 -7.31 3.39 -18.06
N SER A 96 -6.11 2.81 -17.97
CA SER A 96 -5.68 2.04 -16.80
C SER A 96 -5.70 2.89 -15.52
N LYS A 97 -5.23 4.14 -15.58
CA LYS A 97 -5.27 5.09 -14.45
C LYS A 97 -6.70 5.41 -14.02
N ASN A 98 -7.62 5.59 -14.97
CA ASN A 98 -9.03 5.84 -14.68
C ASN A 98 -9.68 4.64 -13.98
N LEU A 99 -9.43 3.43 -14.46
CA LEU A 99 -9.90 2.20 -13.80
C LEU A 99 -9.35 2.10 -12.37
N HIS A 100 -8.05 2.36 -12.17
CA HIS A 100 -7.45 2.41 -10.84
C HIS A 100 -8.13 3.43 -9.92
N ALA A 101 -8.42 4.62 -10.43
CA ALA A 101 -9.11 5.65 -9.65
C ALA A 101 -10.53 5.22 -9.25
N ILE A 102 -11.26 4.55 -10.15
CA ILE A 102 -12.59 4.01 -9.86
C ILE A 102 -12.51 2.91 -8.78
N PHE A 103 -11.59 1.95 -8.92
CA PHE A 103 -11.39 0.90 -7.91
C PHE A 103 -10.99 1.48 -6.55
N HIS A 104 -10.12 2.49 -6.52
CA HIS A 104 -9.75 3.16 -5.29
C HIS A 104 -10.95 3.85 -4.62
N LYS A 105 -11.78 4.56 -5.40
CA LYS A 105 -13.02 5.16 -4.90
C LYS A 105 -13.99 4.11 -4.36
N LEU A 106 -14.16 3.00 -5.09
CA LEU A 106 -15.03 1.91 -4.69
C LEU A 106 -14.54 1.29 -3.38
N LYS A 107 -13.25 0.97 -3.26
CA LYS A 107 -12.62 0.49 -2.02
C LYS A 107 -12.87 1.44 -0.84
N LEU A 108 -12.70 2.74 -1.06
CA LEU A 108 -12.90 3.74 -0.01
C LEU A 108 -14.35 3.71 0.50
N ILE A 109 -15.32 3.70 -0.41
CA ILE A 109 -16.75 3.74 -0.08
C ILE A 109 -17.22 2.42 0.53
N THR A 110 -16.84 1.27 -0.03
CA THR A 110 -17.38 -0.03 0.40
C THR A 110 -16.71 -0.59 1.63
N LEU A 111 -15.46 -0.17 1.92
CA LEU A 111 -14.68 -0.78 2.98
C LEU A 111 -14.17 0.23 4.00
N THR A 112 -13.39 1.22 3.55
CA THR A 112 -12.73 2.14 4.46
C THR A 112 -13.73 2.95 5.27
N LEU A 113 -14.81 3.42 4.62
CA LEU A 113 -15.83 4.23 5.26
C LEU A 113 -16.66 3.42 6.28
N PRO A 114 -17.22 2.24 5.96
CA PRO A 114 -17.87 1.38 6.95
C PRO A 114 -16.96 0.99 8.12
N PHE A 115 -15.70 0.66 7.85
CA PHE A 115 -14.73 0.36 8.91
C PHE A 115 -14.50 1.55 9.83
N PHE A 116 -14.37 2.76 9.27
CA PHE A 116 -14.17 3.97 10.04
C PHE A 116 -15.41 4.32 10.89
N VAL A 117 -16.61 4.19 10.32
CA VAL A 117 -17.88 4.36 11.04
C VAL A 117 -17.97 3.37 12.21
N PHE A 118 -17.65 2.11 11.97
CA PHE A 118 -17.65 1.08 13.01
C PHE A 118 -16.61 1.38 14.11
N LYS A 119 -15.41 1.82 13.71
CA LYS A 119 -14.35 2.23 14.63
C LYS A 119 -14.76 3.41 15.50
N ILE A 120 -15.50 4.39 14.98
CA ILE A 120 -16.00 5.52 15.78
C ILE A 120 -17.13 5.07 16.71
N TRP A 121 -18.09 4.31 16.17
CA TRP A 121 -19.29 3.93 16.93
C TRP A 121 -18.98 3.00 18.10
N LYS A 122 -18.16 1.97 17.86
CA LYS A 122 -17.78 0.97 18.87
C LYS A 122 -16.42 1.22 19.51
N GLY A 123 -15.69 2.25 19.07
CA GLY A 123 -14.32 2.53 19.52
C GLY A 123 -14.15 2.76 21.01
N LYS A 124 -15.20 3.24 21.69
CA LYS A 124 -15.17 3.54 23.13
C LYS A 124 -15.52 2.33 24.01
N GLU A 125 -16.00 1.22 23.44
CA GLU A 125 -16.31 0.03 24.23
C GLU A 125 -15.03 -0.59 24.80
N ILE A 126 -15.07 -0.94 26.09
CA ILE A 126 -13.94 -1.59 26.75
C ILE A 126 -13.97 -3.08 26.39
N VAL A 127 -12.89 -3.54 25.78
CA VAL A 127 -12.76 -4.92 25.29
C VAL A 127 -12.00 -5.79 26.26
N TYR A 128 -10.99 -5.21 26.89
CA TYR A 128 -10.06 -5.93 27.75
C TYR A 128 -9.68 -5.04 28.91
N TYR A 129 -9.60 -5.60 30.12
CA TYR A 129 -9.06 -4.89 31.27
C TYR A 129 -7.65 -5.38 31.51
N LEU A 130 -6.72 -4.43 31.65
CA LEU A 130 -5.35 -4.75 32.02
C LEU A 130 -5.31 -5.26 33.47
N PRO A 131 -4.48 -6.27 33.76
CA PRO A 131 -4.22 -6.67 35.13
C PRO A 131 -3.61 -5.48 35.89
N THR A 132 -4.29 -5.03 36.94
CA THR A 132 -3.95 -3.79 37.67
C THR A 132 -2.85 -3.95 38.70
N ASN A 133 -2.40 -5.18 38.96
CA ASN A 133 -1.50 -5.47 40.05
C ASN A 133 -0.09 -5.73 39.47
N ASP A 134 0.80 -4.77 39.65
CA ASP A 134 2.26 -4.82 39.46
C ASP A 134 2.83 -5.15 38.07
N THR A 135 2.02 -5.21 37.02
CA THR A 135 2.53 -5.55 35.67
C THR A 135 3.27 -4.39 35.00
N PHE A 136 2.95 -3.13 35.38
CA PHE A 136 3.49 -1.94 34.73
C PHE A 136 4.09 -0.95 35.75
N PRO A 137 5.17 -0.23 35.41
CA PRO A 137 5.74 0.82 36.24
C PRO A 137 4.72 1.89 36.65
N TYR A 138 4.86 2.43 37.86
CA TYR A 138 3.94 3.41 38.48
C TYR A 138 3.63 4.63 37.58
N LEU A 139 4.62 5.13 36.83
CA LEU A 139 4.39 6.25 35.92
C LEU A 139 3.44 5.88 34.77
N ILE A 140 3.58 4.68 34.22
CA ILE A 140 2.79 4.19 33.08
C ILE A 140 1.37 3.90 33.54
N SER A 141 1.21 3.16 34.65
CA SER A 141 -0.11 2.88 35.22
C SER A 141 -0.85 4.16 35.61
N GLY A 142 -0.14 5.17 36.10
CA GLY A 142 -0.72 6.46 36.46
C GLY A 142 -1.16 7.29 35.26
N VAL A 143 -0.38 7.32 34.18
CA VAL A 143 -0.78 7.99 32.94
C VAL A 143 -1.98 7.29 32.30
N TRP A 144 -2.05 5.96 32.36
CA TRP A 144 -3.19 5.21 31.80
C TRP A 144 -4.46 5.36 32.62
N ASN A 145 -4.34 5.48 33.94
CA ASN A 145 -5.49 5.66 34.81
C ASN A 145 -6.01 7.11 34.80
N ASN A 146 -5.11 8.07 35.05
CA ASN A 146 -5.45 9.46 35.32
C ASN A 146 -5.15 10.39 34.13
N GLY A 147 -4.69 9.83 33.00
CA GLY A 147 -4.30 10.60 31.82
C GLY A 147 -2.92 11.24 31.95
N TRP A 148 -2.51 11.97 30.91
CA TRP A 148 -1.22 12.67 30.85
C TRP A 148 -1.02 13.71 31.95
N LEU A 149 -2.11 14.21 32.55
CA LEU A 149 -2.06 15.11 33.71
C LEU A 149 -1.35 14.48 34.90
N HIS A 150 -1.40 13.15 35.03
CA HIS A 150 -0.66 12.44 36.06
C HIS A 150 0.83 12.72 36.00
N LEU A 151 1.42 12.81 34.81
CA LEU A 151 2.86 13.02 34.60
C LEU A 151 3.29 14.39 35.14
N VAL A 152 2.46 15.41 34.89
CA VAL A 152 2.69 16.77 35.39
C VAL A 152 2.47 16.86 36.90
N LEU A 153 1.47 16.15 37.41
CA LEU A 153 1.09 16.19 38.82
C LEU A 153 1.95 15.28 39.71
N THR A 154 2.62 14.26 39.16
CA THR A 154 3.49 13.35 39.93
C THR A 154 4.59 14.05 40.74
N PRO A 155 5.43 14.94 40.15
CA PRO A 155 6.45 15.63 40.93
C PRO A 155 5.84 16.56 42.00
N LEU A 156 4.71 17.20 41.68
CA LEU A 156 4.01 18.09 42.62
C LEU A 156 3.41 17.31 43.79
N ASN A 157 2.75 16.19 43.52
CA ASN A 157 2.18 15.32 44.56
C ASN A 157 3.26 14.67 45.43
N TYR A 158 4.44 14.37 44.86
CA TYR A 158 5.59 13.88 45.60
C TYR A 158 6.11 14.94 46.60
N ILE A 159 6.24 16.20 46.17
CA ILE A 159 6.65 17.32 47.03
C ILE A 159 5.60 17.61 48.12
N LEU A 160 4.31 17.53 47.80
CA LEU A 160 3.22 17.75 48.75
C LEU A 160 2.89 16.52 49.63
N GLY A 161 3.59 15.39 49.47
CA GLY A 161 3.35 14.17 50.26
C GLY A 161 1.98 13.52 50.04
N ARG A 162 1.30 13.81 48.92
CA ARG A 162 -0.04 13.25 48.62
C ARG A 162 0.10 11.90 47.94
N GLN A 163 -0.35 10.83 48.61
CA GLN A 163 -0.46 9.51 47.99
C GLN A 163 -1.75 9.41 47.16
N THR A 164 -1.61 9.18 45.86
CA THR A 164 -2.74 8.91 44.96
C THR A 164 -3.03 7.41 44.98
N SER A 165 -4.19 7.01 45.48
CA SER A 165 -4.63 5.61 45.44
C SER A 165 -4.91 5.17 44.00
N MET A 166 -4.09 4.29 43.45
CA MET A 166 -4.36 3.62 42.17
C MET A 166 -5.28 2.43 42.40
N SER A 167 -6.59 2.61 42.22
CA SER A 167 -7.56 1.52 42.40
C SER A 167 -8.66 1.58 41.37
N THR A 168 -8.28 1.57 40.10
CA THR A 168 -9.22 1.56 38.98
C THR A 168 -8.73 0.58 37.92
N LYS A 169 -9.66 -0.25 37.45
CA LYS A 169 -9.43 -1.19 36.36
C LYS A 169 -9.20 -0.39 35.08
N VAL A 170 -7.98 -0.46 34.52
CA VAL A 170 -7.67 0.20 33.24
C VAL A 170 -8.26 -0.63 32.12
N GLY A 171 -9.30 -0.10 31.47
CA GLY A 171 -9.93 -0.70 30.30
C GLY A 171 -9.23 -0.28 29.01
N VAL A 172 -8.85 -1.25 28.19
CA VAL A 172 -8.41 -1.06 26.81
C VAL A 172 -9.65 -0.94 25.94
N SER A 173 -9.78 0.22 25.29
CA SER A 173 -10.88 0.48 24.36
C SER A 173 -10.69 -0.29 23.06
N PHE A 174 -11.80 -0.59 22.41
CA PHE A 174 -11.87 -1.26 21.13
C PHE A 174 -11.03 -0.57 20.05
N GLY A 175 -11.05 0.77 20.02
CA GLY A 175 -10.29 1.54 19.05
C GLY A 175 -8.77 1.37 19.21
N ILE A 176 -8.28 1.35 20.46
CA ILE A 176 -6.87 1.12 20.78
C ILE A 176 -6.47 -0.31 20.43
N TRP A 177 -7.34 -1.27 20.72
CA TRP A 177 -7.10 -2.68 20.43
C TRP A 177 -6.97 -2.94 18.92
N ILE A 178 -7.89 -2.41 18.10
CA ILE A 178 -7.81 -2.50 16.64
C ILE A 178 -6.53 -1.83 16.11
N TRP A 179 -6.20 -0.65 16.62
CA TRP A 179 -5.02 0.10 16.19
C TRP A 179 -3.73 -0.69 16.47
N ALA A 180 -3.60 -1.22 17.68
CA ALA A 180 -2.45 -2.03 18.07
C ALA A 180 -2.32 -3.28 17.19
N LEU A 181 -3.43 -4.02 16.98
CA LEU A 181 -3.44 -5.23 16.17
C LEU A 181 -3.07 -4.95 14.71
N THR A 182 -3.59 -3.87 14.15
CA THR A 182 -3.26 -3.44 12.77
C THR A 182 -1.78 -3.10 12.62
N ASN A 183 -1.19 -2.43 13.62
CA ASN A 183 0.23 -2.09 13.60
C ASN A 183 1.13 -3.32 13.71
N VAL A 184 0.80 -4.26 14.62
CA VAL A 184 1.54 -5.52 14.77
C VAL A 184 1.54 -6.30 13.45
N ILE A 185 0.39 -6.47 12.81
CA ILE A 185 0.31 -7.16 11.51
C ILE A 185 1.14 -6.43 10.45
N SER A 186 1.07 -5.10 10.39
CA SER A 186 1.82 -4.30 9.41
C SER A 186 3.34 -4.42 9.61
N ASN A 187 3.80 -4.49 10.85
CA ASN A 187 5.20 -4.68 11.18
C ASN A 187 5.68 -6.09 10.83
N ILE A 188 4.87 -7.12 11.14
CA ILE A 188 5.17 -8.50 10.74
C ILE A 188 5.27 -8.61 9.21
N GLU A 189 4.32 -8.01 8.49
CA GLU A 189 4.34 -7.98 7.02
C GLU A 189 5.62 -7.28 6.50
N SER A 190 6.04 -6.20 7.14
CA SER A 190 7.26 -5.47 6.77
C SER A 190 8.53 -6.27 7.05
N LEU A 191 8.58 -6.97 8.18
CA LEU A 191 9.69 -7.87 8.53
C LEU A 191 9.79 -9.04 7.56
N ILE A 192 8.66 -9.66 7.19
CA ILE A 192 8.63 -10.73 6.19
C ILE A 192 9.14 -10.21 4.84
N LYS A 193 8.72 -9.01 4.43
CA LYS A 193 9.21 -8.39 3.19
C LYS A 193 10.71 -8.13 3.22
N PHE A 194 11.20 -7.55 4.30
CA PHE A 194 12.63 -7.30 4.48
C PHE A 194 13.44 -8.60 4.47
N LEU A 195 12.96 -9.63 5.16
CA LEU A 195 13.71 -10.87 5.32
C LEU A 195 13.70 -11.76 4.06
N LEU A 196 12.61 -11.76 3.31
CA LEU A 196 12.45 -12.65 2.14
C LEU A 196 12.70 -11.96 0.79
N PHE A 197 12.51 -10.64 0.68
CA PHE A 197 12.48 -9.95 -0.62
C PHE A 197 13.48 -8.80 -0.76
N THR A 198 14.24 -8.45 0.30
CA THR A 198 15.35 -7.50 0.14
C THR A 198 16.53 -8.23 -0.50
N GLU A 199 16.86 -7.86 -1.73
CA GLU A 199 18.11 -8.27 -2.38
C GLU A 199 19.30 -7.86 -1.52
N LYS A 200 20.25 -8.79 -1.36
CA LYS A 200 21.49 -8.55 -0.63
C LYS A 200 22.23 -7.40 -1.33
N ILE A 201 22.35 -6.26 -0.64
CA ILE A 201 23.09 -5.10 -1.14
C ILE A 201 24.51 -5.57 -1.44
N GLU A 202 24.91 -5.56 -2.70
CA GLU A 202 26.28 -5.86 -3.09
C GLU A 202 27.21 -4.83 -2.46
N ALA A 203 28.26 -5.29 -1.79
CA ALA A 203 29.24 -4.40 -1.20
C ALA A 203 29.84 -3.49 -2.29
N PRO A 204 30.06 -2.19 -2.01
CA PRO A 204 30.60 -1.28 -2.99
C PRO A 204 31.93 -1.83 -3.49
N LYS A 205 32.05 -2.02 -4.81
CA LYS A 205 33.33 -2.38 -5.43
C LYS A 205 34.32 -1.29 -5.07
N VAL A 206 35.28 -1.63 -4.21
CA VAL A 206 36.42 -0.77 -3.92
C VAL A 206 37.19 -0.66 -5.23
N THR A 207 36.97 0.42 -5.96
CA THR A 207 37.83 0.80 -7.07
C THR A 207 39.19 1.11 -6.47
N SER A 208 40.09 0.12 -6.45
CA SER A 208 41.50 0.34 -6.14
C SER A 208 42.05 1.27 -7.21
N GLN A 209 41.99 2.57 -6.96
CA GLN A 209 42.79 3.52 -7.70
C GLN A 209 44.21 3.47 -7.12
N LYS A 210 45.14 3.18 -8.03
CA LYS A 210 46.61 3.11 -7.91
C LYS A 210 47.18 1.75 -7.53
#